data_AF-A0A387HHM5-F1
#
_entry.id   AF-A0A387HHM5-F1
#
_cell.length_a   1.000
_cell.length_b   1.000
_cell.length_c   1.000
_cell.angle_alpha   90.00
_cell.angle_beta   90.00
_cell.angle_gamma   90.00
#
_symmetry.space_group_name_H-M   'P 1'
#
loop_
_entity.id
_entity.type
_entity.pdbx_description
1 polymer ?
#
loop_
_entity_poly.entity_id
_entity_poly.type
_entity_poly.pdbx_seq_one_letter_code
_entity_poly.pdbx_strand_id
1 'polypeptide(L)'
;MAACADAEALLRAGRTSAARKAARAALYTDGPDPCLYALLGRAHAAEGDADHADRAETVFREGLAAFPDDLGLLTAYTALCRSAPDPARTDRAAELAARLGELGANGAQGRPSASRVQRHDARLVLTVIGHPAGAAHRAWDRARTTPDDDRTAILAETLTALARPGRAPLRLLVRAPLTGVVVCWSWFVTTLLAVTALHLPAWTSLTALLGPALFPLLYGVLRGARGRAARRAPATPAVATGDAAFPALPEVPPYTAREKVTVGVVLVAVAVTLGVLVVRLPGG
;
A
#
# COMPACT_ATOMS: atom_id res chain seq x y z
N MET A 1 2.31 3.03 19.79
CA MET A 1 2.97 2.55 18.54
C MET A 1 4.35 1.92 18.78
N ALA A 2 5.23 2.50 19.62
CA ALA A 2 6.55 1.92 19.90
C ALA A 2 6.46 0.48 20.48
N ALA A 3 5.58 0.25 21.47
CA ALA A 3 5.39 -1.06 22.08
C ALA A 3 4.98 -2.18 21.09
N CYS A 4 4.14 -1.86 20.10
CA CYS A 4 3.77 -2.82 19.05
C CYS A 4 4.96 -3.17 18.16
N ALA A 5 5.75 -2.16 17.77
CA ALA A 5 6.94 -2.37 16.94
C ALA A 5 7.99 -3.22 17.67
N ASP A 6 8.19 -3.00 18.98
CA ASP A 6 9.13 -3.75 19.81
C ASP A 6 8.70 -5.22 19.97
N ALA A 7 7.42 -5.45 20.31
CA ALA A 7 6.89 -6.82 20.43
C ALA A 7 6.93 -7.56 19.08
N GLU A 8 6.68 -6.85 17.97
CA GLU A 8 6.79 -7.43 16.64
C GLU A 8 8.23 -7.77 16.24
N ALA A 9 9.20 -6.92 16.60
CA ALA A 9 10.62 -7.20 16.39
C ALA A 9 11.06 -8.45 17.15
N LEU A 10 10.62 -8.61 18.42
CA LEU A 10 10.89 -9.80 19.23
C LEU A 10 10.28 -11.06 18.60
N LEU A 11 9.04 -10.98 18.11
CA LEU A 11 8.37 -12.10 17.47
C LEU A 11 9.08 -12.51 16.17
N ARG A 12 9.48 -11.55 15.33
CA ARG A 12 10.27 -11.82 14.10
C ARG A 12 11.63 -12.44 14.39
N ALA A 13 12.23 -12.11 15.54
CA ALA A 13 13.48 -12.72 16.00
C ALA A 13 13.30 -14.12 16.60
N GLY A 14 12.09 -14.71 16.55
CA GLY A 14 11.78 -16.00 17.15
C GLY A 14 11.73 -15.99 18.68
N ARG A 15 11.79 -14.81 19.31
CA ARG A 15 11.77 -14.67 20.79
C ARG A 15 10.32 -14.60 21.28
N THR A 16 9.55 -15.66 21.03
CA THR A 16 8.11 -15.79 21.32
C THR A 16 7.75 -15.41 22.77
N SER A 17 8.45 -15.97 23.76
CA SER A 17 8.23 -15.66 25.18
C SER A 17 8.47 -14.18 25.53
N ALA A 18 9.51 -13.57 24.95
CA ALA A 18 9.79 -12.15 25.15
C ALA A 18 8.73 -11.26 24.48
N ALA A 19 8.30 -11.62 23.27
CA ALA A 19 7.22 -10.93 22.58
C ALA A 19 5.90 -10.96 23.37
N ARG A 20 5.55 -12.12 23.96
CA ARG A 20 4.38 -12.25 24.84
C ARG A 20 4.47 -11.35 26.06
N LYS A 21 5.62 -11.35 26.75
CA LYS A 21 5.84 -10.51 27.94
C LYS A 21 5.72 -9.02 27.58
N ALA A 22 6.36 -8.59 26.50
CA ALA A 22 6.30 -7.21 26.04
C ALA A 22 4.87 -6.79 25.67
N ALA A 23 4.17 -7.59 24.86
CA ALA A 23 2.80 -7.28 24.44
C ALA A 23 1.83 -7.25 25.63
N ARG A 24 1.94 -8.20 26.57
CA ARG A 24 1.08 -8.23 27.77
C ARG A 24 1.37 -7.07 28.72
N ALA A 25 2.64 -6.72 28.93
CA ALA A 25 3.00 -5.57 29.75
C ALA A 25 2.47 -4.26 29.16
N ALA A 26 2.55 -4.10 27.83
CA ALA A 26 1.99 -2.96 27.13
C ALA A 26 0.45 -2.93 27.23
N LEU A 27 -0.24 -4.06 27.06
CA LEU A 27 -1.71 -4.11 27.27
C LEU A 27 -2.12 -3.70 28.69
N TYR A 28 -1.32 -4.07 29.70
CA TYR A 28 -1.58 -3.70 31.08
C TYR A 28 -1.31 -2.22 31.35
N THR A 29 -0.25 -1.66 30.78
CA THR A 29 0.22 -0.31 31.05
C THR A 29 -0.49 0.74 30.21
N ASP A 30 -0.62 0.47 28.91
CA ASP A 30 -1.12 1.40 27.90
C ASP A 30 -2.61 1.18 27.58
N GLY A 31 -3.18 0.08 28.04
CA GLY A 31 -4.57 -0.31 27.80
C GLY A 31 -4.77 -1.18 26.55
N PRO A 32 -6.03 -1.49 26.22
CA PRO A 32 -6.36 -2.38 25.12
C PRO A 32 -5.97 -1.78 23.77
N ASP A 33 -5.24 -2.55 22.96
CA ASP A 33 -4.84 -2.17 21.60
C ASP A 33 -4.93 -3.40 20.66
N PRO A 34 -5.56 -3.28 19.48
CA PRO A 34 -5.79 -4.42 18.61
C PRO A 34 -4.49 -5.03 18.04
N CYS A 35 -3.46 -4.20 17.82
CA CYS A 35 -2.16 -4.68 17.35
C CYS A 35 -1.43 -5.49 18.44
N LEU A 36 -1.50 -5.05 19.70
CA LEU A 36 -0.95 -5.80 20.83
C LEU A 36 -1.67 -7.13 21.06
N TYR A 37 -3.00 -7.16 20.98
CA TYR A 37 -3.76 -8.43 21.02
C TYR A 37 -3.35 -9.36 19.87
N ALA A 38 -3.22 -8.83 18.64
CA ALA A 38 -2.81 -9.63 17.48
C ALA A 38 -1.38 -10.17 17.60
N LEU A 39 -0.47 -9.39 18.19
CA LEU A 39 0.91 -9.81 18.45
C LEU A 39 0.99 -10.86 19.56
N LEU A 40 0.27 -10.66 20.67
CA LEU A 40 0.23 -11.61 21.77
C LEU A 40 -0.34 -12.96 21.33
N GLY A 41 -1.44 -12.96 20.57
CA GLY A 41 -2.04 -14.19 20.01
C GLY A 41 -1.10 -14.92 19.07
N ARG A 42 -0.44 -14.22 18.14
CA ARG A 42 0.58 -14.82 17.24
C ARG A 42 1.79 -15.36 17.99
N ALA A 43 2.23 -14.67 19.04
CA ALA A 43 3.35 -15.11 19.87
C ALA A 43 3.01 -16.36 20.71
N HIS A 44 1.74 -16.59 21.02
CA HIS A 44 1.29 -17.88 21.55
C HIS A 44 1.25 -18.94 20.44
N ALA A 45 0.59 -18.67 19.32
CA ALA A 45 0.47 -19.62 18.21
C ALA A 45 1.82 -20.13 17.68
N ALA A 46 2.86 -19.29 17.70
CA ALA A 46 4.20 -19.62 17.23
C ALA A 46 4.92 -20.70 18.05
N GLU A 47 4.47 -21.01 19.28
CA GLU A 47 5.02 -22.12 20.08
C GLU A 47 4.58 -23.50 19.55
N GLY A 48 3.46 -23.55 18.82
CA GLY A 48 3.03 -24.73 18.08
C GLY A 48 2.42 -25.87 18.90
N ASP A 49 2.32 -25.76 20.23
CA ASP A 49 1.61 -26.72 21.08
C ASP A 49 0.12 -26.36 21.28
N ALA A 50 -0.66 -27.35 21.69
CA ALA A 50 -2.11 -27.23 21.85
C ALA A 50 -2.50 -26.21 22.94
N ASP A 51 -1.81 -26.22 24.08
CA ASP A 51 -2.06 -25.28 25.18
C ASP A 51 -1.84 -23.83 24.74
N HIS A 52 -0.81 -23.58 23.94
CA HIS A 52 -0.52 -22.29 23.37
C HIS A 52 -1.47 -21.91 22.23
N ALA A 53 -2.00 -22.88 21.47
CA ALA A 53 -3.08 -22.60 20.52
C ALA A 53 -4.35 -22.13 21.22
N ASP A 54 -4.73 -22.75 22.34
CA ASP A 54 -5.93 -22.37 23.11
C ASP A 54 -5.77 -21.00 23.79
N ARG A 55 -4.56 -20.70 24.28
CA ARG A 55 -4.22 -19.36 24.78
C ARG A 55 -4.24 -18.32 23.67
N ALA A 56 -3.74 -18.64 22.47
CA ALA A 56 -3.80 -17.74 21.32
C ALA A 56 -5.26 -17.43 20.97
N GLU A 57 -6.11 -18.46 20.91
CA GLU A 57 -7.54 -18.33 20.64
C GLU A 57 -8.24 -17.44 21.68
N THR A 58 -7.94 -17.64 22.97
CA THR A 58 -8.47 -16.80 24.05
C THR A 58 -8.10 -15.33 23.84
N VAL A 59 -6.83 -15.04 23.56
CA VAL A 59 -6.34 -13.68 23.33
C VAL A 59 -7.00 -13.05 22.10
N PHE A 60 -7.17 -13.79 21.00
CA PHE A 60 -7.85 -13.28 19.81
C PHE A 60 -9.32 -12.97 20.07
N ARG A 61 -10.03 -13.81 20.83
CA ARG A 61 -11.42 -13.58 21.20
C ARG A 61 -11.59 -12.37 22.13
N GLU A 62 -10.69 -12.20 23.11
CA GLU A 62 -10.67 -10.99 23.95
C GLU A 62 -10.42 -9.73 23.11
N GLY A 63 -9.45 -9.78 22.19
CA GLY A 63 -9.16 -8.69 21.27
C GLY A 63 -10.35 -8.33 20.39
N LEU A 64 -11.06 -9.32 19.83
CA LEU A 64 -12.25 -9.09 19.01
C LEU A 64 -13.48 -8.66 19.82
N ALA A 65 -13.57 -9.02 21.10
CA ALA A 65 -14.61 -8.48 21.96
C ALA A 65 -14.44 -6.96 22.17
N ALA A 66 -13.20 -6.48 22.25
CA ALA A 66 -12.88 -5.06 22.34
C ALA A 66 -12.88 -4.34 20.97
N PHE A 67 -12.46 -5.04 19.92
CA PHE A 67 -12.25 -4.51 18.57
C PHE A 67 -12.84 -5.46 17.50
N PRO A 68 -14.17 -5.54 17.39
CA PRO A 68 -14.85 -6.58 16.60
C PRO A 68 -14.54 -6.55 15.10
N ASP A 69 -14.20 -5.37 14.57
CA ASP A 69 -13.97 -5.15 13.15
C ASP A 69 -12.49 -4.87 12.79
N ASP A 70 -11.55 -5.11 13.72
CA ASP A 70 -10.13 -4.93 13.42
C ASP A 70 -9.64 -6.02 12.45
N LEU A 71 -9.23 -5.57 11.25
CA LEU A 71 -8.79 -6.46 10.17
C LEU A 71 -7.54 -7.26 10.54
N GLY A 72 -6.64 -6.68 11.34
CA GLY A 72 -5.40 -7.34 11.77
C GLY A 72 -5.69 -8.52 12.70
N LEU A 73 -6.57 -8.32 13.68
CA LEU A 73 -7.05 -9.35 14.59
C LEU A 73 -7.82 -10.45 13.87
N LEU A 74 -8.80 -10.08 13.04
CA LEU A 74 -9.58 -11.05 12.27
C LEU A 74 -8.67 -11.90 11.37
N THR A 75 -7.69 -11.29 10.70
CA THR A 75 -6.74 -12.00 9.84
C THR A 75 -5.85 -12.95 10.64
N ALA A 76 -5.31 -12.50 11.77
CA ALA A 76 -4.43 -13.31 12.62
C ALA A 76 -5.19 -14.49 13.23
N TYR A 77 -6.43 -14.28 13.69
CA TYR A 77 -7.27 -15.35 14.24
C TYR A 77 -7.68 -16.36 13.16
N THR A 78 -8.04 -15.89 11.96
CA THR A 78 -8.32 -16.78 10.82
C THR A 78 -7.13 -17.68 10.51
N ALA A 79 -5.90 -17.16 10.60
CA ALA A 79 -4.69 -17.95 10.38
C ALA A 79 -4.48 -19.04 11.44
N LEU A 80 -4.71 -18.73 12.72
CA LEU A 80 -4.68 -19.72 13.80
C LEU A 80 -5.74 -20.82 13.56
N CYS A 81 -6.97 -20.44 13.23
CA CYS A 81 -8.03 -21.40 13.01
C CYS A 81 -7.75 -22.36 11.83
N ARG A 82 -6.91 -21.95 10.87
CA ARG A 82 -6.50 -22.78 9.73
C ARG A 82 -5.24 -23.62 9.98
N SER A 83 -4.50 -23.37 11.05
CA SER A 83 -3.20 -24.03 11.26
C SER A 83 -3.31 -25.47 11.74
N ALA A 84 -4.46 -25.88 12.29
CA ALA A 84 -4.70 -27.24 12.76
C ALA A 84 -6.09 -27.74 12.31
N PRO A 85 -6.23 -29.04 11.98
CA PRO A 85 -7.51 -29.63 11.57
C PRO A 85 -8.39 -29.89 12.80
N ASP A 86 -9.05 -28.84 13.28
CA ASP A 86 -10.13 -28.92 14.27
C ASP A 86 -11.44 -28.44 13.61
N PRO A 87 -12.52 -29.25 13.60
CA PRO A 87 -13.80 -28.86 13.02
C PRO A 87 -14.34 -27.53 13.58
N ALA A 88 -14.23 -27.30 14.89
CA ALA A 88 -14.76 -26.08 15.51
C ALA A 88 -13.98 -24.84 15.05
N ARG A 89 -12.67 -24.95 14.88
CA ARG A 89 -11.82 -23.90 14.30
C ARG A 89 -12.07 -23.73 12.80
N THR A 90 -12.38 -24.80 12.07
CA THR A 90 -12.68 -24.73 10.64
C THR A 90 -13.93 -23.89 10.38
N ASP A 91 -15.01 -24.15 11.12
CA ASP A 91 -16.25 -23.35 11.04
C ASP A 91 -16.00 -21.89 11.39
N ARG A 92 -15.21 -21.65 12.44
CA ARG A 92 -14.83 -20.28 12.85
C ARG A 92 -13.95 -19.58 11.83
N ALA A 93 -13.04 -20.28 11.17
CA ALA A 93 -12.24 -19.71 10.08
C ALA A 93 -13.13 -19.26 8.91
N ALA A 94 -14.23 -19.97 8.63
CA ALA A 94 -15.19 -19.59 7.60
C ALA A 94 -15.97 -18.33 8.02
N GLU A 95 -16.43 -18.26 9.27
CA GLU A 95 -17.11 -17.09 9.83
C GLU A 95 -16.22 -15.83 9.82
N LEU A 96 -14.98 -15.94 10.32
CA LEU A 96 -14.01 -14.85 10.32
C LEU A 96 -13.64 -14.41 8.90
N ALA A 97 -13.53 -15.35 7.95
CA ALA A 97 -13.28 -15.04 6.55
C ALA A 97 -14.46 -14.33 5.88
N ALA A 98 -15.70 -14.73 6.20
CA ALA A 98 -16.89 -14.03 5.75
C ALA A 98 -16.92 -12.60 6.29
N ARG A 99 -16.62 -12.41 7.59
CA ARG A 99 -16.51 -11.08 8.21
C ARG A 99 -15.40 -10.23 7.60
N LEU A 100 -14.23 -10.81 7.31
CA LEU A 100 -13.17 -10.16 6.55
C LEU A 100 -13.60 -9.83 5.11
N GLY A 101 -14.47 -10.61 4.50
CA GLY A 101 -15.08 -10.32 3.20
C GLY A 101 -16.04 -9.13 3.26
N GLU A 102 -16.90 -9.08 4.27
CA GLU A 102 -17.81 -7.96 4.53
C GLU A 102 -17.04 -6.67 4.84
N LEU A 103 -16.09 -6.75 5.78
CA LEU A 103 -15.24 -5.63 6.15
C LEU A 103 -14.20 -5.32 5.09
N GLY A 104 -13.82 -6.26 4.24
CA GLY A 104 -12.99 -6.02 3.07
C GLY A 104 -13.77 -5.31 1.97
N ALA A 105 -15.03 -5.68 1.75
CA ALA A 105 -15.93 -4.97 0.86
C ALA A 105 -16.22 -3.54 1.36
N ASN A 106 -16.34 -3.35 2.68
CA ASN A 106 -16.58 -2.04 3.32
C ASN A 106 -15.29 -1.24 3.61
N GLY A 107 -14.16 -1.91 3.83
CA GLY A 107 -12.90 -1.35 4.36
C GLY A 107 -11.73 -1.33 3.38
N ALA A 108 -11.74 -2.13 2.30
CA ALA A 108 -10.88 -1.87 1.13
C ALA A 108 -11.25 -0.56 0.41
N GLN A 109 -12.30 0.11 0.88
CA GLN A 109 -12.71 1.45 0.47
C GLN A 109 -12.29 2.55 1.46
N GLY A 110 -11.75 2.21 2.65
CA GLY A 110 -11.48 3.18 3.72
C GLY A 110 -10.04 3.73 3.75
N ARG A 111 -9.02 2.86 3.92
CA ARG A 111 -7.65 3.36 4.13
C ARG A 111 -6.82 3.34 2.84
N PRO A 112 -6.42 4.51 2.30
CA PRO A 112 -5.62 4.61 1.09
C PRO A 112 -4.24 3.97 1.30
N SER A 113 -3.73 3.24 0.30
CA SER A 113 -2.36 2.71 0.35
C SER A 113 -1.34 3.85 0.42
N ALA A 114 -0.18 3.63 1.04
CA ALA A 114 0.88 4.66 1.15
C ALA A 114 1.29 5.24 -0.22
N SER A 115 1.31 4.42 -1.27
CA SER A 115 1.58 4.88 -2.64
C SER A 115 0.44 5.71 -3.24
N ARG A 116 -0.80 5.51 -2.79
CA ARG A 116 -1.97 6.31 -3.17
C ARG A 116 -1.95 7.66 -2.46
N VAL A 117 -1.68 7.69 -1.16
CA VAL A 117 -1.47 8.93 -0.38
C VAL A 117 -0.38 9.78 -1.00
N GLN A 118 0.81 9.19 -1.19
CA GLN A 118 1.96 9.87 -1.78
C GLN A 118 1.68 10.45 -3.18
N ARG A 119 0.95 9.71 -4.04
CA ARG A 119 0.55 10.20 -5.37
C ARG A 119 -0.50 11.30 -5.29
N HIS A 120 -1.47 11.18 -4.38
CA HIS A 120 -2.49 12.19 -4.15
C HIS A 120 -1.87 13.52 -3.72
N ASP A 121 -0.98 13.47 -2.72
CA ASP A 121 -0.27 14.65 -2.21
C ASP A 121 0.61 15.28 -3.29
N ALA A 122 1.42 14.47 -3.99
CA ALA A 122 2.26 14.96 -5.08
C ALA A 122 1.42 15.59 -6.20
N ARG A 123 0.28 15.00 -6.56
CA ARG A 123 -0.66 15.55 -7.55
C ARG A 123 -1.21 16.89 -7.10
N LEU A 124 -1.67 16.98 -5.86
CA LEU A 124 -2.26 18.20 -5.30
C LEU A 124 -1.24 19.34 -5.34
N VAL A 125 -0.04 19.11 -4.82
CA VAL A 125 1.03 20.11 -4.81
C VAL A 125 1.48 20.49 -6.22
N LEU A 126 1.66 19.51 -7.12
CA LEU A 126 2.04 19.80 -8.51
C LEU A 126 0.94 20.54 -9.28
N THR A 127 -0.32 20.42 -8.87
CA THR A 127 -1.45 21.14 -9.49
C THR A 127 -1.50 22.57 -8.98
N VAL A 128 -1.30 22.80 -7.68
CA VAL A 128 -1.29 24.14 -7.07
C VAL A 128 -0.06 24.95 -7.46
N ILE A 129 1.14 24.37 -7.37
CA ILE A 129 2.40 25.10 -7.60
C ILE A 129 2.79 25.13 -9.08
N GLY A 130 2.35 24.14 -9.87
CA GLY A 130 2.58 24.09 -11.31
C GLY A 130 4.00 23.71 -11.74
N HIS A 131 5.05 24.30 -11.14
CA HIS A 131 6.45 24.04 -11.48
C HIS A 131 7.09 22.98 -10.56
N PRO A 132 7.67 21.88 -11.09
CA PRO A 132 8.11 20.75 -10.28
C PRO A 132 9.29 21.07 -9.35
N ALA A 133 10.24 21.91 -9.78
CA ALA A 133 11.37 22.30 -8.92
C ALA A 133 10.91 23.22 -7.78
N GLY A 134 9.99 24.15 -8.06
CA GLY A 134 9.39 25.02 -7.05
C GLY A 134 8.54 24.24 -6.06
N ALA A 135 7.80 23.23 -6.53
CA ALA A 135 7.04 22.32 -5.70
C ALA A 135 7.95 21.53 -4.74
N ALA A 136 9.08 21.03 -5.24
CA ALA A 136 10.07 20.35 -4.41
C ALA A 136 10.69 21.28 -3.35
N HIS A 137 11.05 22.51 -3.73
CA HIS A 137 11.64 23.49 -2.82
C HIS A 137 10.67 23.84 -1.67
N ARG A 138 9.42 24.20 -1.98
CA ARG A 138 8.43 24.54 -0.94
C ARG A 138 8.08 23.34 -0.05
N ALA A 139 8.08 22.13 -0.59
CA ALA A 139 7.88 20.93 0.22
C ALA A 139 9.05 20.67 1.18
N TRP A 140 10.28 21.00 0.77
CA TRP A 140 11.45 20.95 1.65
C TRP A 140 11.39 21.99 2.77
N ASP A 141 10.91 23.19 2.48
CA ASP A 141 10.74 24.22 3.51
C ASP A 141 9.68 23.79 4.51
N ARG A 142 8.55 23.25 4.02
CA ARG A 142 7.50 22.69 4.89
C ARG A 142 8.03 21.56 5.78
N ALA A 143 8.75 20.60 5.21
CA ALA A 143 9.32 19.48 5.97
C ALA A 143 10.36 19.93 7.02
N ARG A 144 11.05 21.05 6.80
CA ARG A 144 11.97 21.65 7.79
C ARG A 144 11.23 22.38 8.93
N THR A 145 10.06 22.94 8.64
CA THR A 145 9.21 23.56 9.67
C THR A 145 8.42 22.56 10.51
N THR A 146 8.19 21.34 10.00
CA THR A 146 7.48 20.27 10.71
C THR A 146 8.30 18.96 10.70
N PRO A 147 9.39 18.87 11.48
CA PRO A 147 10.30 17.73 11.41
C PRO A 147 9.67 16.40 11.85
N ASP A 148 8.61 16.43 12.67
CA ASP A 148 7.89 15.23 13.13
C ASP A 148 6.85 14.70 12.12
N ASP A 149 6.59 15.43 11.02
CA ASP A 149 5.61 15.03 10.02
C ASP A 149 6.26 14.27 8.85
N ASP A 150 6.35 12.95 9.01
CA ASP A 150 6.85 12.00 8.00
C ASP A 150 6.19 12.17 6.63
N ARG A 151 4.92 12.58 6.58
CA ARG A 151 4.18 12.76 5.33
C ARG A 151 4.79 13.88 4.49
N THR A 152 5.17 14.99 5.12
CA THR A 152 5.81 16.12 4.43
C THR A 152 7.23 15.79 3.96
N ALA A 153 7.99 15.02 4.75
CA ALA A 153 9.31 14.55 4.36
C ALA A 153 9.26 13.62 3.13
N ILE A 154 8.31 12.66 3.13
CA ILE A 154 8.06 11.77 1.99
C ILE A 154 7.68 12.59 0.75
N LEU A 155 6.81 13.60 0.92
CA LEU A 155 6.36 14.46 -0.17
C LEU A 155 7.51 15.27 -0.79
N ALA A 156 8.38 15.86 0.03
CA ALA A 156 9.56 16.60 -0.42
C ALA A 156 10.51 15.72 -1.25
N GLU A 157 10.81 14.51 -0.76
CA GLU A 157 11.61 13.51 -1.48
C GLU A 157 10.95 13.06 -2.79
N THR A 158 9.62 12.94 -2.80
CA THR A 158 8.84 12.54 -3.97
C THR A 158 8.91 13.60 -5.06
N LEU A 159 8.66 14.87 -4.70
CA LEU A 159 8.68 15.99 -5.63
C LEU A 159 10.10 16.23 -6.16
N THR A 160 11.11 16.08 -5.32
CA THR A 160 12.53 16.14 -5.74
C THR A 160 12.85 15.07 -6.78
N ALA A 161 12.37 13.84 -6.58
CA ALA A 161 12.59 12.76 -7.55
C ALA A 161 11.85 13.00 -8.87
N LEU A 162 10.63 13.56 -8.82
CA LEU A 162 9.82 13.90 -9.99
C LEU A 162 10.33 15.14 -10.74
N ALA A 163 11.06 16.04 -10.07
CA ALA A 163 11.65 17.24 -10.67
C ALA A 163 12.87 16.94 -11.56
N ARG A 164 13.47 15.75 -11.46
CA ARG A 164 14.62 15.36 -12.27
C ARG A 164 14.33 15.40 -13.79
N PRO A 165 15.34 15.69 -14.63
CA PRO A 165 15.20 15.63 -16.08
C PRO A 165 14.78 14.21 -16.53
N GLY A 166 14.02 14.12 -17.62
CA GLY A 166 13.50 12.84 -18.15
C GLY A 166 12.30 12.25 -17.40
N ARG A 167 11.83 12.87 -16.32
CA ARG A 167 10.68 12.36 -15.52
C ARG A 167 9.32 12.94 -15.93
N ALA A 168 9.24 13.63 -17.07
CA ALA A 168 8.00 14.18 -17.63
C ALA A 168 6.85 13.17 -17.73
N PRO A 169 7.02 11.94 -18.27
CA PRO A 169 5.91 10.99 -18.37
C PRO A 169 5.40 10.55 -17.00
N LEU A 170 6.27 10.46 -15.99
CA LEU A 170 5.87 10.11 -14.63
C LEU A 170 5.09 11.24 -13.97
N ARG A 171 5.48 12.50 -14.20
CA ARG A 171 4.71 13.66 -13.73
C ARG A 171 3.31 13.68 -14.35
N LEU A 172 3.18 13.31 -15.62
CA LEU A 172 1.88 13.18 -16.28
C LEU A 172 1.03 12.09 -15.61
N LEU A 173 1.62 10.92 -15.34
CA LEU A 173 0.95 9.81 -14.63
C LEU A 173 0.50 10.20 -13.21
N VAL A 174 1.25 11.04 -12.51
CA VAL A 174 0.86 11.55 -11.18
C VAL A 174 -0.26 12.58 -11.31
N ARG A 175 -0.19 13.50 -12.27
CA ARG A 175 -1.21 14.56 -12.47
C ARG A 175 -2.55 14.01 -12.95
N ALA A 176 -2.53 13.04 -13.86
CA ALA A 176 -3.72 12.50 -14.51
C ALA A 176 -3.67 10.96 -14.51
N PRO A 177 -3.86 10.31 -13.34
CA PRO A 177 -3.66 8.87 -13.21
C PRO A 177 -4.59 8.05 -14.10
N LEU A 178 -5.86 8.44 -14.23
CA LEU A 178 -6.81 7.74 -15.09
C LEU A 178 -6.46 7.88 -16.56
N THR A 179 -6.20 9.10 -17.02
CA THR A 179 -5.79 9.35 -18.41
C THR A 179 -4.50 8.62 -18.74
N GLY A 180 -3.51 8.65 -17.84
CA GLY A 180 -2.25 7.94 -18.03
C GLY A 180 -2.43 6.42 -18.10
N VAL A 181 -3.27 5.83 -17.26
CA VAL A 181 -3.66 4.41 -17.34
C VAL A 181 -4.29 4.10 -18.70
N VAL A 182 -5.32 4.85 -19.11
CA VAL A 182 -6.00 4.62 -20.38
C VAL A 182 -5.02 4.71 -21.55
N VAL A 183 -4.19 5.76 -21.62
CA VAL A 183 -3.23 5.96 -22.71
C VAL A 183 -2.16 4.87 -22.76
N CYS A 184 -1.60 4.48 -21.62
CA CYS A 184 -0.56 3.43 -21.59
C CYS A 184 -1.10 2.07 -22.03
N TRP A 185 -2.31 1.73 -21.59
CA TRP A 185 -2.91 0.44 -21.92
C TRP A 185 -3.54 0.43 -23.31
N SER A 186 -4.08 1.56 -23.79
CA SER A 186 -4.50 1.67 -25.19
C SER A 186 -3.31 1.53 -26.13
N TRP A 187 -2.17 2.17 -25.82
CA TRP A 187 -0.92 1.96 -26.57
C TRP A 187 -0.56 0.47 -26.62
N PHE A 188 -0.50 -0.19 -25.45
CA PHE A 188 -0.17 -1.60 -25.36
C PHE A 188 -1.09 -2.48 -26.23
N VAL A 189 -2.41 -2.29 -26.11
CA VAL A 189 -3.41 -3.05 -26.88
C VAL A 189 -3.29 -2.75 -28.38
N THR A 190 -3.27 -1.48 -28.78
CA THR A 190 -3.19 -1.08 -30.18
C THR A 190 -1.90 -1.56 -30.83
N THR A 191 -0.76 -1.49 -30.14
CA THR A 191 0.51 -2.01 -30.66
C THR A 191 0.43 -3.52 -30.88
N LEU A 192 -0.05 -4.30 -29.89
CA LEU A 192 -0.17 -5.76 -30.06
C LEU A 192 -1.14 -6.14 -31.19
N LEU A 193 -2.26 -5.44 -31.32
CA LEU A 193 -3.19 -5.64 -32.41
C LEU A 193 -2.59 -5.25 -33.77
N ALA A 194 -1.79 -4.18 -33.83
CA ALA A 194 -1.11 -3.78 -35.06
C ALA A 194 -0.05 -4.82 -35.48
N VAL A 195 0.72 -5.36 -34.52
CA VAL A 195 1.69 -6.43 -34.80
C VAL A 195 0.99 -7.65 -35.40
N THR A 196 -0.16 -8.04 -34.85
CA THR A 196 -0.90 -9.21 -35.34
C THR A 196 -1.64 -8.95 -36.64
N ALA A 197 -2.21 -7.77 -36.84
CA ALA A 197 -2.98 -7.42 -38.04
C ALA A 197 -2.10 -7.14 -39.25
N LEU A 198 -0.93 -6.53 -39.04
CA LEU A 198 -0.01 -6.12 -40.11
C LEU A 198 1.16 -7.10 -40.29
N HIS A 199 1.16 -8.23 -39.57
CA HIS A 199 2.24 -9.23 -39.60
C HIS A 199 3.63 -8.63 -39.38
N LEU A 200 3.73 -7.69 -38.43
CA LEU A 200 5.01 -7.03 -38.13
C LEU A 200 5.99 -8.02 -37.47
N PRO A 201 7.30 -7.75 -37.57
CA PRO A 201 8.31 -8.58 -36.91
C PRO A 201 8.06 -8.70 -35.41
N ALA A 202 8.30 -9.88 -34.84
CA ALA A 202 8.00 -10.16 -33.43
C ALA A 202 8.65 -9.16 -32.45
N TRP A 203 9.83 -8.61 -32.78
CA TRP A 203 10.50 -7.61 -31.93
C TRP A 203 9.70 -6.32 -31.75
N THR A 204 8.80 -5.98 -32.69
CA THR A 204 7.93 -4.79 -32.57
C THR A 204 6.97 -4.90 -31.38
N SER A 205 6.62 -6.12 -30.94
CA SER A 205 5.82 -6.34 -29.73
C SER A 205 6.50 -5.80 -28.46
N LEU A 206 7.83 -5.70 -28.43
CA LEU A 206 8.57 -5.10 -27.30
C LEU A 206 8.21 -3.62 -27.10
N THR A 207 7.85 -2.91 -28.18
CA THR A 207 7.43 -1.50 -28.09
C THR A 207 6.09 -1.33 -27.36
N ALA A 208 5.24 -2.37 -27.33
CA ALA A 208 3.99 -2.35 -26.57
C ALA A 208 4.28 -2.18 -25.07
N LEU A 209 5.40 -2.71 -24.57
CA LEU A 209 5.78 -2.65 -23.16
C LEU A 209 6.19 -1.24 -22.69
N LEU A 210 6.50 -0.31 -23.61
CA LEU A 210 6.93 1.04 -23.26
C LEU A 210 5.89 1.78 -22.41
N GLY A 211 4.60 1.62 -22.71
CA GLY A 211 3.51 2.22 -21.92
C GLY A 211 3.44 1.64 -20.51
N PRO A 212 3.15 0.33 -20.34
CA PRO A 212 3.06 -0.31 -19.04
C PRO A 212 4.33 -0.21 -18.18
N ALA A 213 5.53 -0.15 -18.79
CA ALA A 213 6.80 -0.03 -18.07
C ALA A 213 6.93 1.28 -17.26
N LEU A 214 6.13 2.31 -17.55
CA LEU A 214 6.10 3.54 -16.77
C LEU A 214 5.56 3.34 -15.35
N PHE A 215 4.67 2.37 -15.13
CA PHE A 215 4.10 2.07 -13.81
C PHE A 215 5.12 1.52 -12.80
N PRO A 216 5.85 0.42 -13.08
CA PRO A 216 6.87 -0.08 -12.14
C PRO A 216 7.97 0.95 -11.92
N LEU A 217 8.32 1.73 -12.94
CA LEU A 217 9.29 2.83 -12.81
C LEU A 217 8.78 3.91 -11.85
N LEU A 218 7.52 4.34 -11.96
CA LEU A 218 6.89 5.24 -11.00
C LEU A 218 6.87 4.63 -9.59
N TYR A 219 6.44 3.38 -9.42
CA TYR A 219 6.41 2.72 -8.12
C TYR A 219 7.80 2.62 -7.48
N GLY A 220 8.83 2.34 -8.27
CA GLY A 220 10.23 2.32 -7.81
C GLY A 220 10.68 3.69 -7.31
N VAL A 221 10.35 4.77 -8.02
CA VAL A 221 10.62 6.15 -7.59
C VAL A 221 9.93 6.47 -6.27
N LEU A 222 8.64 6.14 -6.15
CA LEU A 222 7.86 6.41 -4.94
C LEU A 222 8.38 5.62 -3.74
N ARG A 223 8.74 4.34 -3.94
CA ARG A 223 9.36 3.49 -2.90
C ARG A 223 10.73 4.03 -2.48
N GLY A 224 11.56 4.43 -3.44
CA GLY A 224 12.86 5.03 -3.18
C GLY A 224 12.76 6.34 -2.39
N ALA A 225 11.78 7.19 -2.70
CA ALA A 225 11.53 8.43 -1.96
C ALA A 225 11.15 8.15 -0.49
N ARG A 226 10.24 7.20 -0.24
CA ARG A 226 9.89 6.76 1.12
C ARG A 226 11.11 6.22 1.87
N GLY A 227 11.92 5.41 1.20
CA GLY A 227 13.15 4.85 1.78
C GLY A 227 14.23 5.89 2.09
N ARG A 228 14.27 7.03 1.38
CA ARG A 228 15.17 8.15 1.70
C ARG A 228 14.63 9.01 2.84
N ALA A 229 13.32 9.28 2.84
CA ALA A 229 12.66 10.00 3.93
C ALA A 229 12.84 9.28 5.27
N ALA A 230 12.65 7.96 5.30
CA ALA A 230 12.82 7.15 6.51
C ALA A 230 14.27 7.09 7.04
N ARG A 231 15.27 7.37 6.21
CA ARG A 231 16.69 7.43 6.62
C ARG A 231 17.11 8.82 7.09
N ARG A 232 16.20 9.79 7.06
CA ARG A 232 16.50 11.16 7.45
C ARG A 232 16.61 11.25 8.97
N ALA A 233 17.69 11.86 9.46
CA ALA A 233 17.77 12.24 10.86
C ALA A 233 16.76 13.37 11.15
N PRO A 234 16.13 13.41 12.34
CA PRO A 234 15.26 14.51 12.74
C PRO A 234 16.03 15.84 12.63
N ALA A 235 15.53 16.77 11.83
CA ALA A 235 16.14 18.09 11.70
C ALA A 235 15.64 19.00 12.81
N THR A 236 16.49 19.89 13.32
CA THR A 236 16.07 20.96 14.23
C THR A 236 15.03 21.84 13.51
N PRO A 237 13.89 22.16 14.14
CA PRO A 237 12.83 22.92 13.49
C PRO A 237 13.35 24.28 13.03
N ALA A 238 13.16 24.57 11.74
CA ALA A 238 13.53 25.86 11.16
C ALA A 238 12.43 26.91 11.42
N VAL A 239 12.83 28.16 11.67
CA VAL A 239 11.89 29.29 11.79
C VAL A 239 11.16 29.49 10.46
N ALA A 240 9.83 29.54 10.49
CA ALA A 240 9.00 29.71 9.31
C ALA A 240 9.27 31.09 8.65
N THR A 241 9.87 31.10 7.46
CA THR A 241 9.96 32.30 6.63
C THR A 241 8.63 32.47 5.90
N GLY A 242 7.96 33.61 6.11
CA GLY A 242 6.56 33.87 5.81
C GLY A 242 6.15 34.00 4.34
N ASP A 243 6.61 33.12 3.44
CA ASP A 243 6.22 33.14 2.03
C ASP A 243 5.26 32.00 1.66
N ALA A 244 4.12 32.40 1.07
CA ALA A 244 3.08 31.60 0.41
C ALA A 244 2.71 30.25 1.07
N ALA A 245 1.57 30.23 1.78
CA ALA A 245 1.02 29.05 2.44
C ALA A 245 1.13 27.77 1.59
N PHE A 246 1.90 26.79 2.09
CA PHE A 246 1.95 25.45 1.51
C PHE A 246 0.54 24.84 1.53
N PRO A 247 0.08 24.18 0.46
CA PRO A 247 -1.28 23.66 0.42
C PRO A 247 -1.51 22.62 1.52
N ALA A 248 -2.67 22.69 2.17
CA ALA A 248 -3.09 21.68 3.13
C ALA A 248 -3.16 20.31 2.46
N LEU A 249 -2.78 19.25 3.18
CA LEU A 249 -2.78 17.87 2.70
C LEU A 249 -4.02 17.14 3.24
N PRO A 250 -5.17 17.19 2.54
CA PRO A 250 -6.39 16.55 2.99
C PRO A 250 -6.24 15.02 3.05
N GLU A 251 -7.17 14.37 3.71
CA GLU A 251 -7.28 12.91 3.63
C GLU A 251 -7.60 12.46 2.20
N VAL A 252 -7.07 11.30 1.80
CA VAL A 252 -7.28 10.81 0.44
C VAL A 252 -8.73 10.31 0.32
N PRO A 253 -9.50 10.77 -0.68
CA PRO A 253 -10.86 10.30 -0.86
C PRO A 253 -10.90 8.79 -1.19
N PRO A 254 -12.02 8.09 -0.93
CA PRO A 254 -12.21 6.71 -1.36
C PRO A 254 -12.16 6.58 -2.89
N TYR A 255 -12.03 5.35 -3.41
CA TYR A 255 -12.05 5.15 -4.86
C TYR A 255 -13.41 5.51 -5.44
N THR A 256 -13.42 6.32 -6.48
CA THR A 256 -14.65 6.67 -7.19
C THR A 256 -15.13 5.52 -8.06
N ALA A 257 -16.44 5.44 -8.31
CA ALA A 257 -17.01 4.44 -9.22
C ALA A 257 -16.34 4.49 -10.61
N ARG A 258 -16.02 5.70 -11.10
CA ARG A 258 -15.30 5.91 -12.36
C ARG A 258 -13.92 5.24 -12.37
N GLU A 259 -13.16 5.35 -11.29
CA GLU A 259 -11.85 4.70 -11.16
C GLU A 259 -12.00 3.17 -11.22
N LYS A 260 -12.98 2.61 -10.50
CA LYS A 260 -13.26 1.16 -10.51
C LYS A 260 -13.63 0.66 -11.92
N VAL A 261 -14.54 1.37 -12.59
CA VAL A 261 -14.97 1.04 -13.97
C VAL A 261 -13.80 1.10 -14.94
N THR A 262 -12.96 2.14 -14.86
CA THR A 262 -11.81 2.30 -15.75
C THR A 262 -10.83 1.14 -15.60
N VAL A 263 -10.53 0.73 -14.36
CA VAL A 263 -9.68 -0.44 -14.11
C VAL A 263 -10.30 -1.71 -14.68
N GLY A 264 -11.60 -1.92 -14.48
CA GLY A 264 -12.33 -3.07 -15.04
C GLY A 264 -12.25 -3.13 -16.57
N VAL A 265 -12.51 -2.01 -17.26
CA VAL A 265 -12.45 -1.92 -18.73
C VAL A 265 -11.05 -2.23 -19.24
N VAL A 266 -10.00 -1.68 -18.60
CA VAL A 266 -8.61 -1.94 -18.99
C VAL A 266 -8.26 -3.43 -18.84
N LEU A 267 -8.65 -4.06 -17.73
CA LEU A 267 -8.39 -5.48 -17.50
C LEU A 267 -9.05 -6.36 -18.55
N VAL A 268 -10.32 -6.10 -18.86
CA VAL A 268 -11.06 -6.83 -19.90
C VAL A 268 -10.40 -6.66 -21.26
N ALA A 269 -10.04 -5.42 -21.64
CA ALA A 269 -9.38 -5.15 -22.93
C ALA A 269 -8.04 -5.89 -23.06
N VAL A 270 -7.22 -5.88 -22.01
CA VAL A 270 -5.94 -6.59 -21.99
C VAL A 270 -6.15 -8.11 -22.08
N ALA A 271 -7.09 -8.67 -21.31
CA ALA A 271 -7.39 -10.10 -21.32
C ALA A 271 -7.86 -10.57 -22.71
N VAL A 272 -8.76 -9.83 -23.36
CA VAL A 272 -9.23 -10.13 -24.71
C VAL A 272 -8.06 -10.08 -25.71
N THR A 273 -7.23 -9.05 -25.64
CA THR A 273 -6.09 -8.89 -26.56
C THR A 273 -5.07 -10.02 -26.42
N LEU A 274 -4.75 -10.41 -25.19
CA LEU A 274 -3.87 -11.55 -24.93
C LEU A 274 -4.49 -12.87 -25.38
N GLY A 275 -5.79 -13.08 -25.17
CA GLY A 275 -6.51 -14.26 -25.66
C GLY A 275 -6.44 -14.41 -27.18
N VAL A 276 -6.65 -13.32 -27.93
CA VAL A 276 -6.51 -13.30 -29.40
C VAL A 276 -5.08 -13.65 -29.82
N LEU A 277 -4.07 -13.15 -29.09
CA LEU A 277 -2.67 -13.43 -29.38
C LEU A 277 -2.32 -14.91 -29.16
N VAL A 278 -2.80 -15.51 -28.07
CA VAL A 278 -2.56 -16.92 -27.71
C VAL A 278 -3.20 -17.87 -28.72
N VAL A 279 -4.44 -17.62 -29.13
CA VAL A 279 -5.15 -18.46 -30.13
C VAL A 279 -4.46 -18.44 -31.50
N ARG A 280 -3.75 -17.35 -31.83
CA ARG A 280 -3.04 -17.20 -33.11
C ARG A 280 -1.62 -17.76 -33.13
N LEU A 281 -1.04 -18.15 -31.99
CA LEU A 281 0.24 -18.86 -31.98
C LEU A 281 -0.07 -20.32 -32.33
N PRO A 282 0.19 -20.80 -33.56
CA PRO A 282 0.10 -22.23 -33.84
C PRO A 282 1.06 -22.94 -32.89
N GLY A 283 0.61 -24.05 -32.30
CA GLY A 283 1.43 -24.84 -31.38
C GLY A 283 2.82 -25.07 -31.98
N GLY A 284 3.82 -24.50 -31.31
CA GLY A 284 5.22 -24.85 -31.54
C GLY A 284 5.54 -26.20 -30.90
#